data_AF-A0A2G2WV34-F1
#
_entry.id   AF-A0A2G2WV34-F1
#
_cell.length_a   1.000
_cell.length_b   1.000
_cell.length_c   1.000
_cell.angle_alpha   90.00
_cell.angle_beta   90.00
_cell.angle_gamma   90.00
#
_symmetry.space_group_name_H-M   'P 1'
#
loop_
_entity.id
_entity.type
_entity.pdbx_description
1 polymer ?
#
loop_
_entity_poly.entity_id
_entity_poly.type
_entity_poly.pdbx_seq_one_letter_code
_entity_poly.pdbx_strand_id
1 'polypeptide(L)'
;MWTPYGVLQYIWDLKYGDARNFTYTLKFRLMKCRNWELTAPWTGAQVKVPTKFIVDEFDLVYRIPGAKEYIHNDGFKKDVPLLEEVVVVEGAAHFVNKERPDEINKHIYDFIQKF
;
A
#
# COMPACT_ATOMS: atom_id res chain seq x y z
N MET A 1 -14.64 -24.53 -13.22
CA MET A 1 -15.72 -24.18 -14.18
C MET A 1 -16.77 -23.42 -13.40
N TRP A 2 -16.95 -22.12 -13.68
CA TRP A 2 -17.85 -21.25 -12.91
C TRP A 2 -19.30 -21.67 -13.15
N THR A 3 -20.09 -21.79 -12.08
CA THR A 3 -21.51 -22.17 -12.19
C THR A 3 -22.30 -21.03 -12.86
N PRO A 4 -23.41 -21.33 -13.56
CA PRO A 4 -24.27 -20.31 -14.16
C PRO A 4 -24.73 -19.23 -13.16
N TYR A 5 -24.87 -19.60 -11.88
CA TYR A 5 -25.20 -18.67 -10.80
C TYR A 5 -24.08 -17.66 -10.48
N GLY A 6 -22.81 -18.06 -10.58
CA GLY A 6 -21.68 -17.16 -10.31
C GLY A 6 -21.53 -16.04 -11.35
N VAL A 7 -21.82 -16.34 -12.61
CA VAL A 7 -21.77 -15.37 -13.71
C VAL A 7 -22.96 -14.39 -13.64
N LEU A 8 -24.15 -14.89 -13.30
CA LEU A 8 -25.33 -14.04 -13.12
C LEU A 8 -25.22 -13.15 -11.88
N GLN A 9 -24.66 -13.64 -10.77
CA GLN A 9 -24.38 -12.82 -9.59
C GLN A 9 -23.38 -11.70 -9.90
N TYR A 10 -22.29 -12.02 -10.59
CA TYR A 10 -21.29 -11.03 -11.00
C TYR A 10 -21.85 -9.95 -11.93
N ILE A 11 -22.70 -10.33 -12.90
CA ILE A 11 -23.39 -9.39 -13.80
C ILE A 11 -24.43 -8.56 -13.03
N TRP A 12 -25.12 -9.15 -12.05
CA TRP A 12 -26.07 -8.46 -11.19
C TRP A 12 -25.39 -7.44 -10.29
N ASP A 13 -24.24 -7.78 -9.70
CA ASP A 13 -23.44 -6.87 -8.86
C ASP A 13 -22.80 -5.74 -9.67
N LEU A 14 -22.43 -5.98 -10.93
CA LEU A 14 -21.94 -4.92 -11.83
C LEU A 14 -23.06 -3.99 -12.32
N LYS A 15 -24.27 -4.52 -12.53
CA LYS A 15 -25.39 -3.77 -13.12
C LYS A 15 -26.30 -3.11 -12.09
N TYR A 16 -26.42 -3.70 -10.91
CA TYR A 16 -27.31 -3.29 -9.81
C TYR A 16 -26.62 -3.23 -8.45
N GLY A 17 -25.33 -3.58 -8.37
CA GLY A 17 -24.54 -3.33 -7.18
C GLY A 17 -24.33 -1.84 -6.98
N ASP A 18 -24.28 -1.47 -5.71
CA ASP A 18 -24.30 -0.10 -5.26
C ASP A 18 -23.16 0.74 -5.86
N ALA A 19 -23.48 1.70 -6.74
CA ALA A 19 -22.52 2.66 -7.31
C ALA A 19 -21.79 3.50 -6.23
N ARG A 20 -22.27 3.48 -4.98
CA ARG A 20 -21.57 4.06 -3.83
C ARG A 20 -20.25 3.33 -3.50
N ASN A 21 -20.08 2.07 -3.91
CA ASN A 21 -18.93 1.24 -3.55
C ASN A 21 -17.59 1.73 -4.13
N PHE A 22 -17.59 2.37 -5.31
CA PHE A 22 -16.36 2.94 -5.91
C PHE A 22 -16.26 4.46 -5.79
N THR A 23 -17.37 5.13 -5.51
CA THR A 23 -17.41 6.61 -5.43
C THR A 23 -16.42 7.15 -4.39
N TYR A 24 -16.35 6.53 -3.21
CA TYR A 24 -15.41 6.96 -2.16
C TYR A 24 -13.95 6.76 -2.56
N THR A 25 -13.60 5.59 -3.09
CA THR A 25 -12.24 5.27 -3.55
C THR A 25 -11.78 6.19 -4.66
N LEU A 26 -12.66 6.48 -5.63
CA LEU A 26 -12.36 7.42 -6.70
C LEU A 26 -12.19 8.85 -6.16
N LYS A 27 -13.04 9.27 -5.22
CA LYS A 27 -12.95 10.59 -4.59
C LYS A 27 -11.61 10.77 -3.88
N PHE A 28 -11.12 9.76 -3.16
CA PHE A 28 -9.78 9.79 -2.54
C PHE A 28 -8.68 10.03 -3.58
N ARG A 29 -8.75 9.37 -4.74
CA ARG A 29 -7.79 9.57 -5.84
C ARG A 29 -7.86 10.98 -6.45
N LEU A 30 -9.05 11.58 -6.54
CA LEU A 30 -9.25 12.91 -7.11
C LEU A 30 -8.82 14.04 -6.16
N MET A 31 -8.80 13.81 -4.85
CA MET A 31 -8.42 14.83 -3.85
C MET A 31 -6.90 15.06 -3.75
N LYS A 32 -6.06 14.43 -4.58
CA LYS A 32 -4.59 14.54 -4.46
C LYS A 32 -4.06 15.97 -4.51
N CYS A 33 -4.55 16.82 -5.42
CA CYS A 33 -4.09 18.23 -5.49
C CYS A 33 -4.47 19.01 -4.23
N ARG A 34 -5.68 18.80 -3.71
CA ARG A 34 -6.12 19.45 -2.48
C ARG A 34 -5.36 18.95 -1.26
N ASN A 35 -5.08 17.64 -1.19
CA ASN A 35 -4.25 17.09 -0.14
C ASN A 35 -2.84 17.70 -0.20
N TRP A 36 -2.25 17.86 -1.39
CA TRP A 36 -0.95 18.50 -1.56
C TRP A 36 -0.92 19.91 -0.96
N GLU A 37 -1.90 20.75 -1.29
CA GLU A 37 -2.04 22.11 -0.73
C GLU A 37 -2.21 22.08 0.81
N LEU A 38 -3.09 21.23 1.30
CA LEU A 38 -3.37 21.12 2.74
C LEU A 38 -2.16 20.58 3.51
N THR A 39 -1.31 19.77 2.89
CA THR A 39 -0.12 19.20 3.52
C THR A 39 1.11 20.13 3.51
N ALA A 40 1.01 21.34 2.95
CA ALA A 40 2.12 22.30 2.90
C ALA A 40 2.76 22.61 4.28
N PRO A 41 2.03 22.70 5.41
CA PRO A 41 2.65 22.91 6.72
C PRO A 41 3.62 21.81 7.17
N TRP A 42 3.56 20.61 6.57
CA TRP A 42 4.43 19.47 6.89
C TRP A 42 5.62 19.33 5.93
N THR A 43 5.87 20.30 5.06
CA THR A 43 7.07 20.27 4.19
C THR A 43 8.35 20.18 5.04
N GLY A 44 9.15 19.13 4.79
CA GLY A 44 10.40 18.85 5.52
C GLY A 44 10.23 18.24 6.90
N ALA A 45 8.99 17.98 7.35
CA ALA A 45 8.73 17.30 8.61
C ALA A 45 9.11 15.81 8.52
N GLN A 46 9.65 15.27 9.61
CA GLN A 46 10.04 13.86 9.70
C GLN A 46 8.98 13.03 10.43
N VAL A 47 8.80 11.78 10.01
CA VAL A 47 7.99 10.80 10.74
C VAL A 47 8.84 10.20 11.86
N LYS A 48 8.45 10.45 13.11
CA LYS A 48 9.18 10.02 14.32
C LYS A 48 8.64 8.74 14.97
N VAL A 49 7.80 7.99 14.26
CA VAL A 49 7.26 6.71 14.73
C VAL A 49 8.17 5.57 14.26
N PRO A 50 8.55 4.60 15.11
CA PRO A 50 9.23 3.38 14.65
C PRO A 50 8.43 2.73 13.54
N THR A 51 9.06 2.46 12.40
CA THR A 51 8.35 2.04 11.18
C THR A 51 9.06 0.85 10.55
N LYS A 52 8.29 -0.13 10.09
CA LYS A 52 8.76 -1.20 9.22
C LYS A 52 8.04 -1.11 7.89
N PHE A 53 8.80 -1.04 6.80
CA PHE A 53 8.25 -0.97 5.45
C PHE A 53 8.50 -2.29 4.73
N ILE A 54 7.43 -2.87 4.20
CA ILE A 54 7.43 -4.15 3.48
C ILE A 54 6.79 -3.87 2.12
N VAL A 55 7.46 -4.29 1.05
CA VAL A 55 7.02 -4.05 -0.33
C VAL A 55 7.29 -5.25 -1.22
N ASP A 56 6.49 -5.44 -2.25
CA ASP A 56 6.62 -6.55 -3.18
C ASP A 56 7.53 -6.26 -4.36
N GLU A 57 8.22 -7.28 -4.84
CA GLU A 57 9.09 -7.19 -6.01
C GLU A 57 8.34 -6.70 -7.27
N PHE A 58 7.09 -7.14 -7.46
CA PHE A 58 6.25 -6.80 -8.62
C PHE A 58 5.23 -5.69 -8.33
N ASP A 59 5.28 -5.01 -7.18
CA ASP A 59 4.37 -3.90 -6.89
C ASP A 59 4.53 -2.75 -7.91
N LEU A 60 3.41 -2.28 -8.45
CA LEU A 60 3.34 -1.13 -9.35
C LEU A 60 3.96 0.13 -8.71
N VAL A 61 3.65 0.40 -7.45
CA VAL A 61 4.12 1.54 -6.66
C VAL A 61 5.63 1.48 -6.47
N TYR A 62 6.18 0.30 -6.21
CA TYR A 62 7.62 0.08 -6.10
C TYR A 62 8.36 0.30 -7.43
N ARG A 63 7.65 0.19 -8.55
CA ARG A 63 8.19 0.36 -9.92
C ARG A 63 7.95 1.75 -10.51
N ILE A 64 7.32 2.67 -9.76
CA ILE A 64 7.23 4.07 -10.17
C ILE A 64 8.65 4.65 -10.30
N PRO A 65 8.97 5.40 -11.37
CA PRO A 65 10.27 6.03 -11.51
C PRO A 65 10.63 6.88 -10.28
N GLY A 66 11.81 6.65 -9.70
CA GLY A 66 12.27 7.34 -8.49
C GLY A 66 11.91 6.66 -7.17
N ALA A 67 10.99 5.69 -7.16
CA ALA A 67 10.55 5.03 -5.93
C ALA A 67 11.65 4.16 -5.32
N LYS A 68 12.31 3.32 -6.13
CA LYS A 68 13.40 2.46 -5.64
C LYS A 68 14.57 3.29 -5.14
N GLU A 69 14.92 4.34 -5.88
CA GLU A 69 15.98 5.26 -5.51
C GLU A 69 15.66 5.96 -4.20
N TYR A 70 14.43 6.43 -4.01
CA TYR A 70 14.01 7.04 -2.74
C TYR A 70 14.04 6.06 -1.57
N ILE A 71 13.53 4.83 -1.77
CA ILE A 71 13.45 3.80 -0.74
C ILE A 71 14.84 3.33 -0.29
N HIS A 72 15.76 3.13 -1.23
CA HIS A 72 17.07 2.50 -0.96
C HIS A 72 18.24 3.48 -0.82
N ASN A 73 18.18 4.69 -1.40
CA ASN A 73 19.30 5.65 -1.39
C ASN A 73 19.10 6.74 -0.32
N ASP A 74 18.85 6.34 0.92
CA ASP A 74 18.69 7.18 2.13
C ASP A 74 17.54 8.19 2.14
N GLY A 75 16.88 8.49 1.02
CA GLY A 75 15.78 9.46 0.95
C GLY A 75 14.67 9.12 1.95
N PHE A 76 14.22 7.88 1.91
CA PHE A 76 13.17 7.40 2.81
C PHE A 76 13.61 7.37 4.28
N LYS A 77 14.86 7.00 4.54
CA LYS A 77 15.44 7.00 5.89
C LYS A 77 15.63 8.42 6.45
N LYS A 78 15.87 9.42 5.60
CA LYS A 78 15.94 10.84 6.00
C LYS A 78 14.59 11.37 6.46
N ASP A 79 13.52 11.01 5.77
CA ASP A 79 12.15 11.44 6.11
C ASP A 79 11.55 10.59 7.26
N VAL A 80 11.98 9.33 7.40
CA VAL A 80 11.57 8.41 8.47
C VAL A 80 12.81 7.89 9.23
N PRO A 81 13.37 8.66 10.18
CA PRO A 81 14.63 8.30 10.84
C PRO A 81 14.61 6.97 11.60
N LEU A 82 13.44 6.55 12.09
CA LEU A 82 13.25 5.30 12.84
C LEU A 82 12.75 4.14 11.95
N LEU A 83 12.96 4.22 10.64
CA LEU A 83 12.66 3.15 9.69
C LEU A 83 13.60 1.94 9.91
N GLU A 84 13.07 0.75 10.15
CA GLU A 84 13.85 -0.50 10.11
C GLU A 84 14.28 -0.84 8.69
N GLU A 85 15.12 -1.86 8.52
CA GLU A 85 15.49 -2.36 7.20
C GLU A 85 14.25 -2.66 6.34
N VAL A 86 14.27 -2.17 5.10
CA VAL A 86 13.18 -2.37 4.14
C VAL A 86 13.16 -3.83 3.72
N VAL A 87 11.99 -4.45 3.80
CA VAL A 87 11.80 -5.83 3.34
C VAL A 87 11.21 -5.81 1.94
N VAL A 88 11.86 -6.48 1.00
CA VAL A 88 11.33 -6.74 -0.34
C VAL A 88 10.92 -8.20 -0.43
N VAL A 89 9.63 -8.46 -0.65
CA VAL A 89 9.08 -9.81 -0.74
C VAL A 89 9.21 -10.30 -2.19
N GLU A 90 10.03 -11.33 -2.38
CA GLU A 90 10.32 -11.91 -3.70
C GLU A 90 9.11 -12.69 -4.24
N GLY A 91 8.88 -12.58 -5.55
CA GLY A 91 7.84 -13.37 -6.20
C GLY A 91 6.40 -12.93 -5.89
N ALA A 92 6.19 -11.82 -5.18
CA ALA A 92 4.88 -11.26 -4.84
C ALA A 92 4.58 -9.98 -5.64
N ALA A 93 3.29 -9.65 -5.76
CA ALA A 93 2.76 -8.45 -6.37
C ALA A 93 1.92 -7.64 -5.35
N HIS A 94 1.05 -6.75 -5.82
CA HIS A 94 0.47 -5.66 -5.03
C HIS A 94 -0.32 -6.04 -3.75
N PHE A 95 -0.71 -7.30 -3.57
CA PHE A 95 -1.52 -7.74 -2.43
C PHE A 95 -0.78 -8.75 -1.55
N VAL A 96 0.44 -8.41 -1.12
CA VAL A 96 1.33 -9.27 -0.31
C VAL A 96 0.69 -9.92 0.90
N ASN A 97 -0.19 -9.19 1.58
CA ASN A 97 -0.86 -9.68 2.77
C ASN A 97 -1.81 -10.84 2.46
N LYS A 98 -2.22 -11.01 1.20
CA LYS A 98 -2.99 -12.15 0.71
C LYS A 98 -2.13 -13.17 -0.03
N GLU A 99 -1.06 -12.73 -0.71
CA GLU A 99 -0.17 -13.62 -1.48
C GLU A 99 0.86 -14.37 -0.60
N ARG A 100 1.26 -13.75 0.51
CA ARG A 100 2.28 -14.22 1.48
C ARG A 100 1.81 -13.99 2.93
N PRO A 101 0.62 -14.50 3.32
CA PRO A 101 0.01 -14.17 4.61
C PRO A 101 0.88 -14.57 5.80
N ASP A 102 1.52 -15.74 5.77
CA ASP A 102 2.34 -16.22 6.88
C ASP A 102 3.61 -15.38 7.10
N GLU A 103 4.27 -14.99 6.01
CA GLU A 103 5.46 -14.14 6.02
C GLU A 103 5.14 -12.74 6.56
N ILE A 104 4.05 -12.14 6.09
CA ILE A 104 3.58 -10.83 6.56
C ILE A 104 3.15 -10.88 8.03
N ASN A 105 2.40 -11.91 8.44
CA ASN A 105 1.99 -12.07 9.83
C ASN A 105 3.19 -12.20 10.75
N LYS A 106 4.21 -12.98 10.34
CA LYS A 106 5.47 -13.11 11.09
C LYS A 106 6.20 -11.77 11.19
N HIS A 107 6.32 -11.02 10.08
CA HIS A 107 6.96 -9.71 10.10
C HIS A 107 6.26 -8.69 11.01
N ILE A 108 4.92 -8.70 11.04
CA ILE A 108 4.13 -7.87 11.95
C ILE A 108 4.40 -8.27 13.39
N TYR A 109 4.27 -9.57 13.71
CA TYR A 109 4.48 -10.10 15.05
C TYR A 109 5.88 -9.76 15.58
N ASP A 110 6.92 -10.06 14.80
CA ASP A 110 8.32 -9.81 15.18
C ASP A 110 8.62 -8.31 15.38
N PHE A 111 7.93 -7.44 14.65
CA PHE A 111 8.12 -5.99 14.78
C PHE A 111 7.46 -5.45 16.04
N ILE A 112 6.19 -5.80 16.29
CA ILE A 112 5.46 -5.28 17.44
C ILE A 112 5.97 -5.82 18.78
N GLN A 113 6.57 -7.03 18.79
CA GLN A 113 7.19 -7.62 19.99
C GLN A 113 8.45 -6.87 20.48
N LYS A 114 8.98 -5.91 19.71
CA LYS A 114 10.12 -5.08 20.10
C LYS A 114 9.76 -3.97 21.10
N PHE A 115 8.46 -3.76 21.35
CA PHE A 115 7.90 -2.68 22.18
C PHE A 115 7.00 -3.26 23.28
#